data_AF-A0A821TUH8-F1
#
_entry.id   AF-A0A821TUH8-F1
#
_cell.length_a   1.000
_cell.length_b   1.000
_cell.length_c   1.000
_cell.angle_alpha   90.00
_cell.angle_beta   90.00
_cell.angle_gamma   90.00
#
_symmetry.space_group_name_H-M   'P 1'
#
loop_
_entity.id
_entity.type
_entity.pdbx_description
1 polymer ?
#
loop_
_entity_poly.entity_id
_entity_poly.type
_entity_poly.pdbx_seq_one_letter_code
_entity_poly.pdbx_strand_id
1 'polypeptide(L)'
;MIIEIQTLRTNFNDCHALLDSEINMFRDRYETCYYDFEQAIKYRETMSNRFKQILDQVHDLQRQVADLRKKAGDERTKKKEYHRYVYSSIGNCGRSAGAQGGAVVRSLLETNKYKIRALTRDVNSEKAQAIKRSSDDIEMVTCDISKYDDVKRAFQDSWAIYAVTDFWAQPDKPEVELQQGQLMADVAASLQIPYYIFSTLDDSNKISDGKLNIPYFVHKAQIRDYIEQKYPNLKAIFVELAYYMQNWIGYFKAQKSEDGTVIFALPVDQKTILPLADVDDTGPVIREILNNPDKFVHQNICICGEEIPFEDLAKVFTKVTGIPAISKTLTEEEFRSILSQKPKFIQDELLDMYKLLEEYSCYGKNKDWTTGKKLMHLNTFEQWLKKSGWKGE
;
A
#
# COMPACT_ATOMS: atom_id res chain seq x y z
N MET A 1 30.48 13.92 7.64
CA MET A 1 30.76 12.59 7.08
C MET A 1 31.34 12.59 5.65
N ILE A 2 30.64 13.02 4.58
CA ILE A 2 31.24 13.03 3.22
C ILE A 2 32.48 13.93 3.16
N ILE A 3 32.39 15.13 3.74
CA ILE A 3 33.50 16.08 3.83
C ILE A 3 34.66 15.48 4.64
N GLU A 4 34.39 14.83 5.77
CA GLU A 4 35.41 14.17 6.59
C GLU A 4 36.08 12.98 5.88
N ILE A 5 35.32 12.17 5.12
CA ILE A 5 35.86 11.08 4.30
C ILE A 5 36.76 11.63 3.20
N GLN A 6 36.39 12.76 2.59
CA GLN A 6 37.23 13.43 1.60
C GLN A 6 38.52 13.97 2.23
N THR A 7 38.45 14.59 3.41
CA THR A 7 39.62 15.04 4.16
C THR A 7 40.57 13.88 4.53
N LEU A 8 40.03 12.76 5.03
CA LEU A 8 40.82 11.58 5.35
C LEU A 8 41.50 10.97 4.12
N ARG A 9 40.83 11.00 2.95
CA ARG A 9 41.41 10.54 1.69
C ARG A 9 42.57 11.41 1.23
N THR A 10 42.46 12.73 1.40
CA THR A 10 43.57 13.66 1.13
C THR A 10 44.76 13.37 2.04
N ASN A 11 44.53 13.25 3.36
CA ASN A 11 45.59 12.96 4.32
C ASN A 11 46.30 11.61 4.03
N PHE A 12 45.56 10.60 3.58
CA PHE A 12 46.14 9.31 3.18
C PHE A 12 47.04 9.44 1.95
N ASN A 13 46.63 10.23 0.96
CA ASN A 13 47.45 10.49 -0.23
C ASN A 13 48.72 11.27 0.11
N ASP A 14 48.63 12.24 1.03
CA ASP A 14 49.79 13.01 1.49
C ASP A 14 50.81 12.12 2.23
N CYS A 15 50.33 11.19 3.06
CA CYS A 15 51.20 10.19 3.72
C CYS A 15 51.90 9.29 2.69
N HIS A 16 51.21 8.87 1.64
CA HIS A 16 51.81 8.09 0.55
C HIS A 16 52.88 8.89 -0.20
N ALA A 17 52.62 10.15 -0.54
CA ALA A 17 53.58 11.01 -1.23
C ALA A 17 54.84 11.27 -0.39
N LEU A 18 54.68 11.46 0.93
CA LEU A 18 55.80 11.59 1.87
C LEU A 18 56.63 10.30 1.95
N LEU A 19 55.96 9.14 1.99
CA LEU A 19 56.64 7.84 1.99
C LEU A 19 57.49 7.66 0.73
N ASP A 20 56.94 7.96 -0.44
CA ASP A 20 57.64 7.84 -1.72
C ASP A 20 58.84 8.80 -1.81
N SER A 21 58.70 10.03 -1.29
CA SER A 21 59.78 11.01 -1.22
C SER A 21 60.93 10.54 -0.31
N GLU A 22 60.61 10.01 0.87
CA GLU A 22 61.61 9.49 1.82
C GLU A 22 62.32 8.23 1.27
N ILE A 23 61.61 7.34 0.54
CA ILE A 23 62.22 6.19 -0.15
C ILE A 23 63.22 6.66 -1.21
N ASN A 24 62.86 7.66 -2.01
CA ASN A 24 63.75 8.17 -3.07
C ASN A 24 64.98 8.88 -2.49
N MET A 25 64.82 9.71 -1.45
CA MET A 25 65.97 10.30 -0.74
C MET A 25 66.88 9.24 -0.13
N PHE A 26 66.32 8.14 0.40
CA PHE A 26 67.12 7.04 0.92
C PHE A 26 67.95 6.40 -0.18
N ARG A 27 67.36 6.12 -1.35
CA ARG A 27 68.08 5.55 -2.50
C ARG A 27 69.25 6.43 -2.93
N ASP A 28 69.02 7.72 -3.12
CA ASP A 28 70.05 8.67 -3.58
C ASP A 28 71.19 8.85 -2.57
N ARG A 29 70.88 8.88 -1.25
CA ARG A 29 71.90 9.05 -0.21
C ARG A 29 72.65 7.77 0.13
N TYR A 30 72.00 6.61 0.01
CA TYR A 30 72.66 5.32 0.23
C TYR A 30 73.73 5.06 -0.83
N GLU A 31 73.50 5.49 -2.08
CA GLU A 31 74.51 5.43 -3.16
C GLU A 31 75.72 6.34 -2.89
N THR A 32 75.53 7.48 -2.21
CA THR A 32 76.62 8.41 -1.88
C THR A 32 77.38 8.09 -0.59
N CYS A 33 76.81 7.29 0.32
CA CYS A 33 77.43 6.91 1.60
C CYS A 33 78.30 5.62 1.54
N TYR A 34 78.61 5.11 0.34
CA TYR A 34 79.29 3.81 0.18
C TYR A 34 80.71 3.74 0.81
N TYR A 35 81.28 4.86 1.26
CA TYR A 35 82.63 4.94 1.83
C TYR A 35 82.68 5.27 3.35
N ASP A 36 81.55 5.48 4.03
CA ASP A 36 81.53 5.73 5.50
C ASP A 36 80.41 4.93 6.19
N PHE A 37 80.79 3.79 6.78
CA PHE A 37 79.88 2.75 7.26
C PHE A 37 79.11 3.14 8.52
N GLU A 38 79.71 3.93 9.43
CA GLU A 38 79.03 4.36 10.67
C GLU A 38 77.92 5.37 10.38
N GLN A 39 78.14 6.28 9.42
CA GLN A 39 77.16 7.27 9.03
C GLN A 39 75.94 6.62 8.34
N ALA A 40 76.18 5.57 7.54
CA ALA A 40 75.13 4.78 6.91
C ALA A 40 74.24 4.05 7.93
N ILE A 41 74.80 3.50 9.02
CA ILE A 41 74.04 2.84 10.09
C ILE A 41 73.12 3.84 10.80
N LYS A 42 73.66 4.99 11.23
CA LYS A 42 72.88 6.02 11.93
C LYS A 42 71.75 6.59 11.07
N TYR A 43 71.99 6.73 9.77
CA TYR A 43 70.97 7.15 8.81
C TYR A 43 69.88 6.09 8.64
N ARG A 44 70.25 4.81 8.54
CA ARG A 44 69.30 3.69 8.46
C ARG A 44 68.39 3.61 9.69
N GLU A 45 68.92 3.80 10.89
CA GLU A 45 68.13 3.81 12.13
C GLU A 45 67.13 4.98 12.16
N THR A 46 67.59 6.18 11.76
CA THR A 46 66.74 7.38 11.70
C THR A 46 65.58 7.19 10.71
N MET A 47 65.88 6.63 9.53
CA MET A 47 64.87 6.31 8.52
C MET A 47 63.90 5.23 9.00
N SER A 48 64.41 4.16 9.63
CA SER A 48 63.55 3.09 10.16
C SER A 48 62.55 3.62 11.19
N ASN A 49 62.96 4.57 12.04
CA ASN A 49 62.07 5.22 13.00
C ASN A 49 61.04 6.12 12.32
N ARG A 50 61.41 6.86 11.27
CA ARG A 50 60.47 7.65 10.45
C ARG A 50 59.45 6.78 9.72
N PHE A 51 59.89 5.66 9.13
CA PHE A 51 58.99 4.71 8.48
C PHE A 51 57.97 4.14 9.46
N LYS A 52 58.40 3.78 10.68
CA LYS A 52 57.47 3.33 11.74
C LYS A 52 56.43 4.39 12.08
N GLN A 53 56.83 5.65 12.23
CA GLN A 53 55.89 6.75 12.52
C GLN A 53 54.84 6.94 11.40
N ILE A 54 55.26 6.86 10.13
CA ILE A 54 54.33 6.97 9.00
C ILE A 54 53.37 5.78 8.95
N LEU A 55 53.87 4.56 9.20
CA LEU A 55 53.03 3.36 9.26
C LEU A 55 52.01 3.42 10.40
N ASP A 56 52.40 3.92 11.56
CA ASP A 56 51.49 4.11 12.69
C ASP A 56 50.37 5.12 12.36
N GLN A 57 50.71 6.22 11.67
CA GLN A 57 49.72 7.19 11.18
C GLN A 57 48.75 6.58 10.17
N VAL A 58 49.25 5.77 9.24
CA VAL A 58 48.41 5.04 8.26
C VAL A 58 47.45 4.09 8.97
N HIS A 59 47.91 3.35 9.97
CA HIS A 59 47.06 2.45 10.75
C HIS A 59 46.00 3.17 11.59
N ASP A 60 46.30 4.37 12.11
CA ASP A 60 45.32 5.18 12.82
C ASP A 60 44.24 5.72 11.87
N LEU A 61 44.63 6.24 10.70
CA LEU A 61 43.69 6.68 9.66
C LEU A 61 42.76 5.54 9.20
N GLN A 62 43.30 4.34 9.03
CA GLN A 62 42.50 3.15 8.70
C GLN A 62 41.44 2.83 9.77
N ARG A 63 41.80 2.95 11.06
CA ARG A 63 40.85 2.78 12.18
C ARG A 63 39.76 3.84 12.18
N GLN A 64 40.12 5.11 11.99
CA GLN A 64 39.16 6.21 11.92
C GLN A 64 38.15 6.03 10.77
N VAL A 65 38.61 5.58 9.59
CA VAL A 65 37.72 5.26 8.45
C VAL A 65 36.78 4.10 8.77
N ALA A 66 37.26 3.05 9.45
CA ALA A 66 36.43 1.92 9.86
C ALA A 66 35.33 2.34 10.85
N ASP A 67 35.66 3.17 11.84
CA ASP A 67 34.70 3.70 12.80
C ASP A 67 33.66 4.61 12.14
N LEU A 68 34.07 5.46 11.19
CA LEU A 68 33.15 6.28 10.41
C LEU A 68 32.20 5.44 9.56
N ARG A 69 32.69 4.36 8.94
CA ARG A 69 31.84 3.41 8.20
C ARG A 69 30.84 2.70 9.11
N LYS A 70 31.24 2.34 10.32
CA LYS A 70 30.36 1.73 11.32
C LYS A 70 29.28 2.71 11.79
N LYS A 71 29.66 3.95 12.16
CA LYS A 71 28.73 5.03 12.51
C LYS A 71 27.75 5.34 11.36
N ALA A 72 28.23 5.36 10.12
CA ALA A 72 27.39 5.52 8.94
C ALA A 72 26.37 4.38 8.79
N GLY A 73 26.79 3.13 9.04
CA GLY A 73 25.91 1.96 9.04
C GLY A 73 24.86 2.03 10.14
N ASP A 74 25.26 2.40 11.35
CA ASP A 74 24.38 2.53 12.51
C ASP A 74 23.37 3.67 12.34
N GLU A 75 23.77 4.83 11.78
CA GLU A 75 22.86 5.92 11.43
C GLU A 75 21.87 5.52 10.32
N ARG A 76 22.32 4.78 9.29
CA ARG A 76 21.44 4.26 8.23
C ARG A 76 20.41 3.27 8.78
N THR A 77 20.81 2.51 9.80
CA THR A 77 19.95 1.53 10.47
C THR A 77 18.95 2.21 11.41
N LYS A 78 19.39 3.21 12.19
CA LYS A 78 18.50 4.09 12.97
C LYS A 78 17.52 4.86 12.08
N LYS A 79 17.94 5.38 10.93
CA LYS A 79 17.03 6.06 9.99
C LYS A 79 15.97 5.12 9.39
N LYS A 80 16.28 3.82 9.27
CA LYS A 80 15.33 2.78 8.86
C LYS A 80 14.33 2.37 9.96
N GLU A 81 14.66 2.59 11.23
CA GLU A 81 13.80 2.23 12.37
C GLU A 81 12.66 3.22 12.64
N TYR A 82 12.82 4.51 12.29
CA TYR A 82 11.89 5.56 12.78
C TYR A 82 10.87 6.10 11.77
N HIS A 83 10.91 5.71 10.49
CA HIS A 83 10.02 6.27 9.46
C HIS A 83 9.52 5.24 8.44
N ARG A 84 8.76 4.24 8.88
CA ARG A 84 7.85 3.54 7.95
C ARG A 84 6.47 4.17 8.08
N TYR A 85 6.34 5.40 7.57
CA TYR A 85 5.02 5.98 7.40
C TYR A 85 4.28 5.15 6.36
N VAL A 86 3.20 4.51 6.77
CA VAL A 86 2.23 3.93 5.86
C VAL A 86 1.06 4.89 5.77
N TYR A 87 0.81 5.33 4.56
CA TYR A 87 -0.34 6.16 4.28
C TYR A 87 -1.58 5.28 4.06
N SER A 88 -2.72 5.73 4.58
CA SER A 88 -4.02 5.18 4.23
C SER A 88 -5.04 6.31 4.04
N SER A 89 -5.71 6.33 2.90
CA SER A 89 -6.80 7.28 2.64
C SER A 89 -8.04 6.89 3.46
N ILE A 90 -8.51 7.77 4.35
CA ILE A 90 -9.75 7.55 5.11
C ILE A 90 -10.84 8.43 4.51
N GLY A 91 -11.59 7.87 3.56
CA GLY A 91 -12.81 8.49 3.06
C GLY A 91 -13.87 8.65 4.17
N ASN A 92 -15.02 9.24 3.83
CA ASN A 92 -16.11 9.38 4.79
C ASN A 92 -16.55 7.98 5.29
N CYS A 93 -16.43 7.71 6.60
CA CYS A 93 -16.71 6.37 7.16
C CYS A 93 -18.14 5.96 6.79
N GLY A 94 -18.28 4.82 6.10
CA GLY A 94 -19.53 4.35 5.46
C GLY A 94 -19.46 4.29 3.92
N ARG A 95 -18.42 4.86 3.31
CA ARG A 95 -18.11 4.73 1.87
C ARG A 95 -16.89 3.85 1.66
N SER A 96 -16.72 3.27 0.45
CA SER A 96 -15.69 2.26 0.16
C SER A 96 -14.29 2.68 0.62
N ALA A 97 -13.86 3.92 0.32
CA ALA A 97 -12.55 4.43 0.75
C ALA A 97 -12.40 4.54 2.28
N GLY A 98 -13.44 4.96 3.00
CA GLY A 98 -13.41 5.05 4.47
C GLY A 98 -13.39 3.67 5.15
N ALA A 99 -14.11 2.71 4.57
CA ALA A 99 -14.18 1.36 5.11
C ALA A 99 -12.86 0.60 4.90
N GLN A 100 -12.33 0.58 3.67
CA GLN A 100 -11.05 -0.05 3.37
C GLN A 100 -9.88 0.64 4.10
N GLY A 101 -9.80 1.97 4.01
CA GLY A 101 -8.74 2.73 4.65
C GLY A 101 -8.71 2.57 6.16
N GLY A 102 -9.89 2.54 6.80
CA GLY A 102 -10.02 2.26 8.23
C GLY A 102 -9.58 0.85 8.62
N ALA A 103 -9.88 -0.16 7.81
CA ALA A 103 -9.40 -1.53 8.04
C ALA A 103 -7.87 -1.62 7.99
N VAL A 104 -7.24 -0.95 7.02
CA VAL A 104 -5.78 -0.84 6.91
C VAL A 104 -5.19 -0.18 8.14
N VAL A 105 -5.73 0.96 8.59
CA VAL A 105 -5.21 1.65 9.78
C VAL A 105 -5.28 0.75 11.02
N ARG A 106 -6.43 0.11 11.28
CA ARG A 106 -6.59 -0.79 12.43
C ARG A 106 -5.57 -1.93 12.41
N SER A 107 -5.45 -2.63 11.28
CA SER A 107 -4.55 -3.78 11.12
C SER A 107 -3.07 -3.42 11.28
N LEU A 108 -2.65 -2.25 10.80
CA LEU A 108 -1.26 -1.82 10.90
C LEU A 108 -0.90 -1.38 12.32
N LEU A 109 -1.83 -0.76 13.05
CA LEU A 109 -1.62 -0.41 14.46
C LEU A 109 -1.37 -1.63 15.35
N GLU A 110 -2.03 -2.77 15.08
CA GLU A 110 -1.81 -4.01 15.83
C GLU A 110 -0.35 -4.49 15.82
N THR A 111 0.45 -4.05 14.84
CA THR A 111 1.85 -4.47 14.70
C THR A 111 2.83 -3.66 15.54
N ASN A 112 2.47 -2.43 15.93
CA ASN A 112 3.40 -1.42 16.49
C ASN A 112 4.67 -1.19 15.64
N LYS A 113 4.65 -1.49 14.33
CA LYS A 113 5.79 -1.33 13.41
C LYS A 113 5.72 -0.09 12.53
N TYR A 114 4.55 0.56 12.47
CA TYR A 114 4.25 1.60 11.50
C TYR A 114 3.73 2.84 12.21
N LYS A 115 4.19 4.00 11.75
CA LYS A 115 3.47 5.25 11.96
C LYS A 115 2.51 5.43 10.79
N ILE A 116 1.32 5.95 11.04
CA ILE A 116 0.26 5.96 10.04
C ILE A 116 -0.15 7.40 9.76
N ARG A 117 -0.13 7.80 8.49
CA ARG A 117 -0.75 9.05 8.07
C ARG A 117 -2.12 8.76 7.49
N ALA A 118 -3.15 9.22 8.18
CA ALA A 118 -4.54 9.02 7.85
C ALA A 118 -5.14 10.29 7.25
N LEU A 119 -5.64 10.21 6.01
CA LEU A 119 -6.17 11.40 5.34
C LEU A 119 -7.66 11.57 5.53
N THR A 120 -8.09 12.81 5.63
CA THR A 120 -9.49 13.22 5.55
C THR A 120 -9.57 14.65 5.03
N ARG A 121 -10.72 15.05 4.50
CA ARG A 121 -10.98 16.47 4.19
C ARG A 121 -11.27 17.29 5.44
N ASP A 122 -11.66 16.63 6.53
CA ASP A 122 -11.96 17.26 7.81
C ASP A 122 -11.40 16.43 8.97
N VAL A 123 -10.27 16.90 9.51
CA VAL A 123 -9.59 16.30 10.67
C VAL A 123 -10.34 16.56 11.98
N ASN A 124 -11.26 17.52 12.03
CA ASN A 124 -12.02 17.85 13.23
C ASN A 124 -13.32 17.03 13.33
N SER A 125 -13.70 16.31 12.29
CA SER A 125 -14.85 15.41 12.33
C SER A 125 -14.73 14.39 13.46
N GLU A 126 -15.87 14.03 14.07
CA GLU A 126 -15.91 13.08 15.19
C GLU A 126 -15.19 11.75 14.85
N LYS A 127 -15.34 11.29 13.61
CA LYS A 127 -14.71 10.09 13.07
C LYS A 127 -13.19 10.22 13.00
N ALA A 128 -12.67 11.32 12.45
CA ALA A 128 -11.24 11.59 12.38
C ALA A 128 -10.63 11.67 13.79
N GLN A 129 -11.33 12.34 14.70
CA GLN A 129 -10.91 12.46 16.09
C GLN A 129 -10.98 11.12 16.85
N ALA A 130 -11.96 10.26 16.56
CA ALA A 130 -12.03 8.92 17.13
C ALA A 130 -10.86 8.04 16.68
N ILE A 131 -10.48 8.12 15.40
CA ILE A 131 -9.31 7.43 14.86
C ILE A 131 -8.03 8.00 15.48
N LYS A 132 -7.89 9.32 15.60
CA LYS A 132 -6.72 9.92 16.24
C LYS A 132 -6.56 9.48 17.70
N ARG A 133 -7.67 9.33 18.44
CA ARG A 133 -7.66 8.88 19.84
C ARG A 133 -7.28 7.40 20.01
N SER A 134 -7.32 6.58 18.95
CA SER A 134 -7.01 5.16 19.09
C SER A 134 -5.52 4.86 19.17
N SER A 135 -4.64 5.78 18.74
CA SER A 135 -3.19 5.64 18.88
C SER A 135 -2.43 6.95 18.65
N ASP A 136 -1.34 7.14 19.41
CA ASP A 136 -0.38 8.23 19.18
C ASP A 136 0.41 8.08 17.89
N ASP A 137 0.48 6.86 17.33
CA ASP A 137 1.16 6.57 16.07
C ASP A 137 0.36 7.00 14.81
N ILE A 138 -0.86 7.53 15.00
CA ILE A 138 -1.66 8.10 13.91
C ILE A 138 -1.41 9.61 13.81
N GLU A 139 -1.02 10.06 12.61
CA GLU A 139 -1.06 11.45 12.19
C GLU A 139 -2.29 11.68 11.29
N MET A 140 -3.26 12.48 11.74
CA MET A 140 -4.38 12.89 10.90
C MET A 140 -3.97 14.07 10.03
N VAL A 141 -4.16 13.97 8.72
CA VAL A 141 -3.76 15.02 7.78
C VAL A 141 -4.94 15.45 6.92
N THR A 142 -5.20 16.76 6.92
CA THR A 142 -6.16 17.36 5.99
C THR A 142 -5.62 17.26 4.57
N CYS A 143 -6.37 16.59 3.70
CA CYS A 143 -6.02 16.44 2.30
C CYS A 143 -7.27 16.29 1.44
N ASP A 144 -7.31 17.07 0.37
CA ASP A 144 -8.18 16.83 -0.77
C ASP A 144 -7.39 16.10 -1.86
N ILE A 145 -7.76 14.86 -2.16
CA ILE A 145 -7.07 14.03 -3.16
C ILE A 145 -7.26 14.53 -4.60
N SER A 146 -8.07 15.57 -4.81
CA SER A 146 -8.14 16.30 -6.07
C SER A 146 -7.11 17.44 -6.18
N LYS A 147 -6.30 17.71 -5.14
CA LYS A 147 -5.32 18.81 -5.13
C LYS A 147 -3.89 18.28 -5.05
N TYR A 148 -3.08 18.62 -6.05
CA TYR A 148 -1.69 18.16 -6.16
C TYR A 148 -0.87 18.45 -4.90
N ASP A 149 -0.90 19.69 -4.40
CA ASP A 149 -0.08 20.11 -3.26
C ASP A 149 -0.49 19.41 -1.96
N ASP A 150 -1.78 19.11 -1.79
CA ASP A 150 -2.28 18.36 -0.64
C ASP A 150 -1.77 16.91 -0.68
N VAL A 151 -1.90 16.23 -1.83
CA VAL A 151 -1.42 14.86 -2.01
C VAL A 151 0.10 14.79 -1.85
N LYS A 152 0.85 15.74 -2.43
CA LYS A 152 2.31 15.82 -2.31
C LYS A 152 2.75 15.98 -0.86
N ARG A 153 2.16 16.92 -0.13
CA ARG A 153 2.42 17.12 1.31
C ARG A 153 2.06 15.87 2.12
N ALA A 154 0.95 15.22 1.80
CA ALA A 154 0.50 14.01 2.47
C ALA A 154 1.40 12.80 2.19
N PHE A 155 1.98 12.67 0.99
CA PHE A 155 2.80 11.51 0.61
C PHE A 155 4.27 11.67 1.01
N GLN A 156 4.72 12.90 1.28
CA GLN A 156 6.10 13.21 1.66
C GLN A 156 6.62 12.27 2.76
N ASP A 157 7.82 11.74 2.54
CA ASP A 157 8.57 10.84 3.44
C ASP A 157 7.86 9.52 3.78
N SER A 158 6.84 9.13 3.01
CA SER A 158 6.14 7.86 3.19
C SER A 158 6.94 6.69 2.62
N TRP A 159 6.96 5.59 3.36
CA TRP A 159 7.59 4.35 2.90
C TRP A 159 6.66 3.55 1.99
N ALA A 160 5.37 3.54 2.32
CA ALA A 160 4.36 2.91 1.50
C ALA A 160 3.07 3.73 1.49
N ILE A 161 2.34 3.64 0.39
CA ILE A 161 1.05 4.31 0.19
C ILE A 161 -0.01 3.25 -0.08
N TYR A 162 -1.09 3.22 0.69
CA TYR A 162 -2.34 2.56 0.32
C TYR A 162 -3.34 3.58 -0.22
N ALA A 163 -3.55 3.57 -1.53
CA ALA A 163 -4.40 4.50 -2.25
C ALA A 163 -5.72 3.84 -2.66
N VAL A 164 -6.82 4.52 -2.36
CA VAL A 164 -8.19 4.12 -2.75
C VAL A 164 -8.97 5.37 -3.14
N THR A 165 -9.74 5.25 -4.23
CA THR A 165 -10.63 6.30 -4.74
C THR A 165 -12.10 5.91 -4.55
N ASP A 166 -12.99 6.90 -4.45
CA ASP A 166 -14.42 6.72 -4.20
C ASP A 166 -15.26 7.39 -5.30
N PHE A 167 -15.59 6.63 -6.35
CA PHE A 167 -16.54 7.04 -7.39
C PHE A 167 -17.83 7.65 -6.84
N TRP A 168 -18.40 7.02 -5.80
CA TRP A 168 -19.69 7.38 -5.25
C TRP A 168 -19.69 8.74 -4.53
N ALA A 169 -18.51 9.36 -4.35
CA ALA A 169 -18.35 10.75 -3.91
C ALA A 169 -18.97 11.76 -4.88
N GLN A 170 -18.80 11.55 -6.20
CA GLN A 170 -19.26 12.44 -7.26
C GLN A 170 -19.65 11.61 -8.49
N PRO A 171 -20.70 10.78 -8.41
CA PRO A 171 -21.06 9.86 -9.50
C PRO A 171 -21.52 10.61 -10.76
N ASP A 172 -21.94 11.87 -10.63
CA ASP A 172 -22.28 12.77 -11.73
C ASP A 172 -21.05 13.30 -12.51
N LYS A 173 -19.84 13.10 -11.96
CA LYS A 173 -18.55 13.51 -12.54
C LYS A 173 -17.58 12.33 -12.54
N PRO A 174 -17.89 11.27 -13.29
CA PRO A 174 -17.19 9.99 -13.21
C PRO A 174 -15.68 10.15 -13.49
N GLU A 175 -15.27 11.11 -14.32
CA GLU A 175 -13.89 11.44 -14.65
C GLU A 175 -13.05 11.92 -13.45
N VAL A 176 -13.69 12.46 -12.40
CA VAL A 176 -13.00 12.95 -11.20
C VAL A 176 -12.25 11.80 -10.52
N GLU A 177 -12.83 10.59 -10.50
CA GLU A 177 -12.17 9.42 -9.90
C GLU A 177 -10.87 9.06 -10.64
N LEU A 178 -10.94 9.03 -11.97
CA LEU A 178 -9.80 8.76 -12.85
C LEU A 178 -8.68 9.80 -12.60
N GLN A 179 -9.04 11.09 -12.57
CA GLN A 179 -8.10 12.18 -12.32
C GLN A 179 -7.46 12.08 -10.93
N GLN A 180 -8.24 11.76 -9.89
CA GLN A 180 -7.72 11.58 -8.52
C GLN A 180 -6.71 10.42 -8.46
N GLY A 181 -7.02 9.28 -9.07
CA GLY A 181 -6.13 8.12 -9.10
C GLY A 181 -4.82 8.40 -9.84
N GLN A 182 -4.91 9.04 -11.01
CA GLN A 182 -3.74 9.45 -11.80
C GLN A 182 -2.89 10.47 -11.05
N LEU A 183 -3.51 11.45 -10.38
CA LEU A 183 -2.82 12.46 -9.59
C LEU A 183 -2.04 11.83 -8.43
N MET A 184 -2.65 10.90 -7.69
CA MET A 184 -1.97 10.19 -6.61
C MET A 184 -0.78 9.37 -7.13
N ALA A 185 -0.94 8.69 -8.27
CA ALA A 185 0.16 7.96 -8.92
C ALA A 185 1.29 8.88 -9.37
N ASP A 186 0.97 10.00 -10.03
CA ASP A 186 1.93 11.02 -10.47
C ASP A 186 2.75 11.57 -9.29
N VAL A 187 2.08 11.88 -8.18
CA VAL A 187 2.74 12.34 -6.95
C VAL A 187 3.62 11.25 -6.35
N ALA A 188 3.11 10.02 -6.20
CA ALA A 188 3.87 8.90 -5.64
C ALA A 188 5.15 8.63 -6.44
N ALA A 189 5.06 8.64 -7.77
CA ALA A 189 6.22 8.50 -8.65
C ALA A 189 7.20 9.68 -8.50
N SER A 190 6.71 10.92 -8.44
CA SER A 190 7.57 12.11 -8.28
C SER A 190 8.35 12.13 -6.97
N LEU A 191 7.78 11.57 -5.91
CA LEU A 191 8.40 11.44 -4.60
C LEU A 191 9.24 10.16 -4.44
N GLN A 192 9.30 9.31 -5.48
CA GLN A 192 9.99 8.02 -5.45
C GLN A 192 9.54 7.15 -4.27
N ILE A 193 8.22 7.10 -4.03
CA ILE A 193 7.62 6.28 -2.97
C ILE A 193 8.08 4.82 -3.15
N PRO A 194 8.63 4.19 -2.11
CA PRO A 194 9.16 2.83 -2.23
C PRO A 194 8.13 1.77 -2.60
N TYR A 195 6.89 1.86 -2.12
CA TYR A 195 5.82 0.91 -2.45
C TYR A 195 4.46 1.63 -2.58
N TYR A 196 3.76 1.41 -3.69
CA TYR A 196 2.46 2.04 -3.96
C TYR A 196 1.40 0.96 -4.14
N ILE A 197 0.49 0.83 -3.18
CA ILE A 197 -0.59 -0.14 -3.22
C ILE A 197 -1.88 0.56 -3.64
N PHE A 198 -2.51 0.11 -4.70
CA PHE A 198 -3.72 0.73 -5.25
C PHE A 198 -4.91 -0.23 -5.23
N SER A 199 -6.04 0.23 -4.69
CA SER A 199 -7.32 -0.48 -4.74
C SER A 199 -7.98 -0.26 -6.10
N THR A 200 -7.98 -1.32 -6.92
CA THR A 200 -8.47 -1.29 -8.30
C THR A 200 -9.65 -2.26 -8.48
N LEU A 201 -10.15 -2.33 -9.71
CA LEU A 201 -11.06 -3.34 -10.24
C LEU A 201 -10.60 -3.70 -11.66
N ASP A 202 -11.14 -4.79 -12.19
CA ASP A 202 -10.95 -5.17 -13.59
C ASP A 202 -11.78 -4.30 -14.54
N ASP A 203 -11.32 -4.24 -15.78
CA ASP A 203 -11.96 -3.44 -16.82
C ASP A 203 -13.24 -4.13 -17.30
N SER A 204 -14.39 -3.68 -16.78
CA SER A 204 -15.70 -4.23 -17.15
C SER A 204 -16.03 -4.06 -18.64
N ASN A 205 -15.47 -3.05 -19.30
CA ASN A 205 -15.66 -2.84 -20.74
C ASN A 205 -14.94 -3.93 -21.53
N LYS A 206 -13.68 -4.26 -21.16
CA LYS A 206 -12.95 -5.40 -21.73
C LYS A 206 -13.62 -6.74 -21.42
N ILE A 207 -14.13 -6.93 -20.20
CA ILE A 207 -14.80 -8.18 -19.80
C ILE A 207 -16.09 -8.41 -20.60
N SER A 208 -16.85 -7.33 -20.85
CA SER A 208 -18.17 -7.39 -21.50
C SER A 208 -18.17 -7.12 -22.99
N ASP A 209 -17.00 -6.98 -23.63
CA ASP A 209 -16.86 -6.56 -25.02
C ASP A 209 -17.66 -5.27 -25.35
N GLY A 210 -17.67 -4.29 -24.44
CA GLY A 210 -18.41 -3.03 -24.63
C GLY A 210 -19.91 -3.07 -24.39
N LYS A 211 -20.45 -4.17 -23.88
CA LYS A 211 -21.90 -4.32 -23.66
C LYS A 211 -22.41 -3.68 -22.38
N LEU A 212 -21.56 -3.54 -21.36
CA LEU A 212 -21.94 -2.99 -20.05
C LEU A 212 -21.24 -1.66 -19.79
N ASN A 213 -21.96 -0.69 -19.23
CA ASN A 213 -21.42 0.62 -18.90
C ASN A 213 -21.30 0.78 -17.38
N ILE A 214 -20.09 0.52 -16.85
CA ILE A 214 -19.81 0.58 -15.41
C ILE A 214 -18.56 1.45 -15.20
N PRO A 215 -18.69 2.79 -15.24
CA PRO A 215 -17.55 3.71 -15.28
C PRO A 215 -16.54 3.50 -14.16
N TYR A 216 -16.98 3.17 -12.94
CA TYR A 216 -16.09 2.98 -11.80
C TYR A 216 -15.24 1.70 -11.85
N PHE A 217 -15.66 0.66 -12.57
CA PHE A 217 -14.79 -0.49 -12.87
C PHE A 217 -13.73 -0.08 -13.90
N VAL A 218 -14.18 0.57 -14.98
CA VAL A 218 -13.32 1.03 -16.08
C VAL A 218 -12.26 2.02 -15.58
N HIS A 219 -12.65 3.04 -14.81
CA HIS A 219 -11.72 4.05 -14.31
C HIS A 219 -10.67 3.47 -13.37
N LYS A 220 -11.03 2.54 -12.48
CA LYS A 220 -10.06 1.86 -11.63
C LYS A 220 -9.05 1.05 -12.46
N ALA A 221 -9.53 0.28 -13.44
CA ALA A 221 -8.66 -0.44 -14.34
C ALA A 221 -7.76 0.49 -15.17
N GLN A 222 -8.28 1.62 -15.65
CA GLN A 222 -7.50 2.63 -16.37
C GLN A 222 -6.42 3.28 -15.48
N ILE A 223 -6.68 3.48 -14.18
CA ILE A 223 -5.67 3.97 -13.24
C ILE A 223 -4.56 2.92 -13.08
N ARG A 224 -4.89 1.63 -12.96
CA ARG A 224 -3.91 0.54 -12.95
C ARG A 224 -3.06 0.55 -14.23
N ASP A 225 -3.69 0.51 -15.40
CA ASP A 225 -3.02 0.52 -16.70
C ASP A 225 -2.11 1.76 -16.84
N TYR A 226 -2.58 2.93 -16.38
CA TYR A 226 -1.80 4.18 -16.36
C TYR A 226 -0.56 4.10 -15.47
N ILE A 227 -0.68 3.54 -14.26
CA ILE A 227 0.45 3.34 -13.33
C ILE A 227 1.50 2.44 -13.98
N GLU A 228 1.10 1.30 -14.52
CA GLU A 228 2.02 0.33 -15.12
C GLU A 228 2.73 0.88 -16.36
N GLN A 229 2.00 1.59 -17.23
CA GLN A 229 2.55 2.14 -18.47
C GLN A 229 3.43 3.37 -18.26
N LYS A 230 2.98 4.32 -17.44
CA LYS A 230 3.68 5.60 -17.24
C LYS A 230 4.83 5.47 -16.23
N TYR A 231 4.69 4.59 -15.24
CA TYR A 231 5.63 4.45 -14.13
C TYR A 231 6.10 3.00 -13.90
N PRO A 232 6.74 2.35 -14.89
CA PRO A 232 7.18 0.97 -14.77
C PRO A 232 8.21 0.73 -13.65
N ASN A 233 8.88 1.78 -13.17
CA ASN A 233 9.82 1.71 -12.05
C ASN A 233 9.18 1.95 -10.68
N LEU A 234 7.92 2.41 -10.63
CA LEU A 234 7.18 2.51 -9.38
C LEU A 234 6.80 1.09 -8.97
N LYS A 235 7.19 0.67 -7.76
CA LYS A 235 6.84 -0.64 -7.21
C LYS A 235 5.37 -0.67 -6.80
N ALA A 236 4.50 -0.75 -7.81
CA ALA A 236 3.06 -0.75 -7.67
C ALA A 236 2.56 -2.16 -7.32
N ILE A 237 1.55 -2.25 -6.46
CA ILE A 237 0.88 -3.51 -6.07
C ILE A 237 -0.62 -3.23 -6.15
N PHE A 238 -1.38 -4.12 -6.78
CA PHE A 238 -2.80 -3.92 -6.98
C PHE A 238 -3.60 -4.84 -6.07
N VAL A 239 -4.64 -4.29 -5.45
CA VAL A 239 -5.59 -5.08 -4.67
C VAL A 239 -6.99 -4.89 -5.21
N GLU A 240 -7.72 -5.99 -5.32
CA GLU A 240 -9.08 -5.99 -5.84
C GLU A 240 -9.99 -6.69 -4.85
N LEU A 241 -11.06 -6.02 -4.45
CA LEU A 241 -11.98 -6.58 -3.49
C LEU A 241 -13.21 -7.08 -4.24
N ALA A 242 -13.70 -8.24 -3.80
CA ALA A 242 -14.98 -8.77 -4.24
C ALA A 242 -16.17 -7.97 -3.64
N TYR A 243 -17.39 -8.45 -3.86
CA TYR A 243 -18.60 -7.78 -3.39
C TYR A 243 -18.64 -7.72 -1.85
N TYR A 244 -18.76 -6.53 -1.27
CA TYR A 244 -18.64 -6.38 0.18
C TYR A 244 -19.81 -7.03 0.92
N MET A 245 -19.52 -7.78 1.98
CA MET A 245 -20.55 -8.29 2.87
C MET A 245 -21.28 -7.14 3.60
N GLN A 246 -20.58 -6.04 3.87
CA GLN A 246 -21.14 -4.82 4.45
C GLN A 246 -22.22 -4.14 3.58
N ASN A 247 -22.29 -4.47 2.29
CA ASN A 247 -23.32 -3.94 1.40
C ASN A 247 -24.73 -4.29 1.87
N TRP A 248 -24.90 -5.43 2.54
CA TRP A 248 -26.18 -5.89 3.11
C TRP A 248 -26.68 -5.06 4.29
N ILE A 249 -25.80 -4.28 4.92
CA ILE A 249 -26.14 -3.34 6.00
C ILE A 249 -26.33 -1.93 5.41
N GLY A 250 -25.50 -1.57 4.44
CA GLY A 250 -25.41 -0.24 3.88
C GLY A 250 -26.18 -0.05 2.57
N TYR A 251 -25.43 -0.02 1.47
CA TYR A 251 -25.93 0.50 0.19
C TYR A 251 -26.98 -0.40 -0.49
N PHE A 252 -26.90 -1.71 -0.28
CA PHE A 252 -27.84 -2.72 -0.78
C PHE A 252 -28.49 -3.43 0.39
N LYS A 253 -28.99 -2.62 1.34
CA LYS A 253 -29.51 -3.08 2.62
C LYS A 253 -30.54 -4.19 2.42
N ALA A 254 -30.34 -5.32 3.11
CA ALA A 254 -31.34 -6.39 3.17
C ALA A 254 -32.63 -5.84 3.78
N GLN A 255 -33.77 -6.24 3.21
CA GLN A 255 -35.07 -5.78 3.68
C GLN A 255 -35.58 -6.71 4.79
N LYS A 256 -36.47 -6.21 5.64
CA LYS A 256 -37.14 -7.01 6.65
C LYS A 256 -38.64 -6.93 6.42
N SER A 257 -39.31 -8.07 6.24
CA SER A 257 -40.76 -8.14 6.13
C SER A 257 -41.43 -7.97 7.49
N GLU A 258 -42.75 -7.79 7.47
CA GLU A 258 -43.57 -7.59 8.68
C GLU A 258 -43.49 -8.75 9.67
N ASP A 259 -43.33 -9.99 9.18
CA ASP A 259 -43.16 -11.20 9.99
C ASP A 259 -41.73 -11.37 10.56
N GLY A 260 -40.83 -10.43 10.25
CA GLY A 260 -39.45 -10.45 10.69
C GLY A 260 -38.49 -11.25 9.82
N THR A 261 -38.94 -11.80 8.69
CA THR A 261 -38.07 -12.49 7.72
C THR A 261 -37.13 -11.49 7.03
N VAL A 262 -35.84 -11.85 6.94
CA VAL A 262 -34.82 -11.05 6.25
C VAL A 262 -34.77 -11.42 4.78
N ILE A 263 -34.79 -10.43 3.90
CA ILE A 263 -34.86 -10.60 2.45
C ILE A 263 -33.58 -10.04 1.83
N PHE A 264 -32.72 -10.95 1.35
CA PHE A 264 -31.61 -10.63 0.48
C PHE A 264 -32.14 -10.53 -0.95
N ALA A 265 -32.22 -9.32 -1.52
CA ALA A 265 -32.88 -9.11 -2.80
C ALA A 265 -31.90 -8.52 -3.84
N LEU A 266 -31.65 -9.26 -4.92
CA LEU A 266 -30.75 -8.85 -6.01
C LEU A 266 -31.38 -9.16 -7.38
N PRO A 267 -31.04 -8.39 -8.44
CA PRO A 267 -31.49 -8.68 -9.79
C PRO A 267 -30.59 -9.72 -10.47
N VAL A 268 -30.39 -10.88 -9.81
CA VAL A 268 -29.63 -12.01 -10.34
C VAL A 268 -30.33 -13.34 -10.03
N ASP A 269 -30.09 -14.35 -10.84
CA ASP A 269 -30.55 -15.72 -10.67
C ASP A 269 -30.05 -16.31 -9.34
N GLN A 270 -30.88 -17.18 -8.76
CA GLN A 270 -30.60 -17.89 -7.50
C GLN A 270 -29.28 -18.66 -7.51
N LYS A 271 -28.87 -19.16 -8.69
CA LYS A 271 -27.64 -19.94 -8.89
C LYS A 271 -26.41 -19.09 -9.17
N THR A 272 -26.58 -17.78 -9.36
CA THR A 272 -25.48 -16.86 -9.60
C THR A 272 -24.53 -16.91 -8.42
N ILE A 273 -23.25 -17.14 -8.71
CA ILE A 273 -22.19 -17.19 -7.70
C ILE A 273 -21.82 -15.75 -7.35
N LEU A 274 -21.76 -15.47 -6.05
CA LEU A 274 -21.37 -14.17 -5.52
C LEU A 274 -19.99 -14.30 -4.88
N PRO A 275 -18.96 -13.61 -5.40
CA PRO A 275 -17.70 -13.49 -4.71
C PRO A 275 -17.86 -12.44 -3.60
N LEU A 276 -17.66 -12.83 -2.35
CA LEU A 276 -17.90 -11.98 -1.19
C LEU A 276 -16.60 -11.66 -0.47
N ALA A 277 -16.47 -10.40 -0.02
CA ALA A 277 -15.35 -9.94 0.79
C ALA A 277 -15.84 -9.25 2.06
N ASP A 278 -15.24 -9.59 3.20
CA ASP A 278 -15.29 -8.72 4.37
C ASP A 278 -14.30 -7.57 4.14
N VAL A 279 -14.78 -6.32 4.10
CA VAL A 279 -13.90 -5.15 3.95
C VAL A 279 -12.81 -5.09 5.03
N ASP A 280 -13.07 -5.62 6.23
CA ASP A 280 -12.05 -5.66 7.28
C ASP A 280 -10.83 -6.53 6.92
N ASP A 281 -10.98 -7.50 6.00
CA ASP A 281 -9.86 -8.33 5.54
C ASP A 281 -8.85 -7.56 4.70
N THR A 282 -9.20 -6.36 4.23
CA THR A 282 -8.24 -5.48 3.54
C THR A 282 -7.07 -5.15 4.45
N GLY A 283 -7.32 -4.90 5.73
CA GLY A 283 -6.26 -4.55 6.66
C GLY A 283 -5.21 -5.66 6.81
N PRO A 284 -5.60 -6.89 7.19
CA PRO A 284 -4.67 -8.01 7.29
C PRO A 284 -3.93 -8.33 5.99
N VAL A 285 -4.60 -8.24 4.82
CA VAL A 285 -3.95 -8.45 3.51
C VAL A 285 -2.90 -7.38 3.22
N ILE A 286 -3.22 -6.10 3.41
CA ILE A 286 -2.24 -5.01 3.23
C ILE A 286 -1.06 -5.17 4.19
N ARG A 287 -1.32 -5.57 5.44
CA ARG A 287 -0.25 -5.86 6.40
C ARG A 287 0.66 -6.98 5.92
N GLU A 288 0.13 -8.06 5.35
CA GLU A 288 0.95 -9.16 4.83
C GLU A 288 1.77 -8.72 3.61
N ILE A 289 1.16 -7.94 2.71
CA ILE A 289 1.87 -7.31 1.59
C ILE A 289 3.04 -6.48 2.11
N LEU A 290 2.82 -5.61 3.11
CA LEU A 290 3.86 -4.74 3.67
C LEU A 290 4.92 -5.49 4.49
N ASN A 291 4.65 -6.71 4.96
CA ASN A 291 5.69 -7.53 5.58
C ASN A 291 6.72 -8.02 4.55
N ASN A 292 6.30 -8.26 3.30
CA ASN A 292 7.16 -8.79 2.22
C ASN A 292 6.88 -8.12 0.86
N PRO A 293 6.93 -6.79 0.73
CA PRO A 293 6.31 -6.07 -0.39
C PRO A 293 6.97 -6.37 -1.73
N ASP A 294 8.29 -6.61 -1.76
CA ASP A 294 9.01 -6.98 -2.99
C ASP A 294 8.46 -8.27 -3.64
N LYS A 295 7.84 -9.18 -2.87
CA LYS A 295 7.22 -10.40 -3.43
C LYS A 295 5.95 -10.12 -4.23
N PHE A 296 5.32 -8.97 -4.05
CA PHE A 296 4.00 -8.65 -4.58
C PHE A 296 4.02 -7.54 -5.64
N VAL A 297 5.19 -6.96 -5.92
CA VAL A 297 5.35 -5.89 -6.91
C VAL A 297 4.83 -6.35 -8.28
N HIS A 298 4.00 -5.51 -8.90
CA HIS A 298 3.25 -5.73 -10.13
C HIS A 298 2.28 -6.92 -10.11
N GLN A 299 1.88 -7.39 -8.93
CA GLN A 299 0.83 -8.40 -8.80
C GLN A 299 -0.52 -7.76 -8.52
N ASN A 300 -1.55 -8.54 -8.84
CA ASN A 300 -2.93 -8.25 -8.53
C ASN A 300 -3.44 -9.26 -7.49
N ILE A 301 -3.76 -8.78 -6.30
CA ILE A 301 -4.19 -9.60 -5.16
C ILE A 301 -5.68 -9.41 -4.94
N CYS A 302 -6.44 -10.48 -5.10
CA CYS A 302 -7.88 -10.47 -4.90
C CYS A 302 -8.23 -10.79 -3.45
N ILE A 303 -9.04 -9.94 -2.83
CA ILE A 303 -9.60 -10.11 -1.49
C ILE A 303 -11.01 -10.64 -1.66
N CYS A 304 -11.15 -11.95 -1.48
CA CYS A 304 -12.42 -12.67 -1.55
C CYS A 304 -12.42 -13.75 -0.47
N GLY A 305 -13.36 -13.68 0.46
CA GLY A 305 -13.55 -14.63 1.55
C GLY A 305 -14.23 -15.92 1.11
N GLU A 306 -15.19 -15.84 0.19
CA GLU A 306 -15.83 -16.99 -0.43
C GLU A 306 -16.62 -16.66 -1.68
N GLU A 307 -16.89 -17.70 -2.46
CA GLU A 307 -17.78 -17.68 -3.62
C GLU A 307 -18.99 -18.55 -3.26
N ILE A 308 -20.16 -17.94 -3.17
CA ILE A 308 -21.38 -18.60 -2.67
C ILE A 308 -22.55 -18.38 -3.65
N PRO A 309 -23.37 -19.39 -3.95
CA PRO A 309 -24.61 -19.19 -4.70
C PRO A 309 -25.53 -18.19 -3.99
N PHE A 310 -26.20 -17.32 -4.76
CA PHE A 310 -27.10 -16.31 -4.19
C PHE A 310 -28.18 -16.93 -3.28
N GLU A 311 -28.73 -18.09 -3.65
CA GLU A 311 -29.72 -18.82 -2.85
C GLU A 311 -29.21 -19.30 -1.49
N ASP A 312 -27.90 -19.46 -1.32
CA ASP A 312 -27.30 -19.98 -0.09
C ASP A 312 -27.05 -18.88 0.96
N LEU A 313 -27.04 -17.60 0.57
CA LEU A 313 -26.90 -16.47 1.51
C LEU A 313 -27.93 -16.54 2.64
N ALA A 314 -29.20 -16.67 2.29
CA ALA A 314 -30.29 -16.75 3.25
C ALA A 314 -30.20 -17.99 4.17
N LYS A 315 -29.71 -19.12 3.62
CA LYS A 315 -29.49 -20.36 4.39
C LYS A 315 -28.39 -20.15 5.44
N VAL A 316 -27.26 -19.55 5.05
CA VAL A 316 -26.15 -19.23 5.95
C VAL A 316 -26.60 -18.24 7.01
N PHE A 317 -27.32 -17.18 6.62
CA PHE A 317 -27.86 -16.20 7.55
C PHE A 317 -28.77 -16.84 8.60
N THR A 318 -29.75 -17.65 8.16
CA THR A 318 -30.69 -18.35 9.06
C THR A 318 -29.94 -19.29 10.00
N LYS A 319 -28.95 -20.03 9.48
CA LYS A 319 -28.11 -20.94 10.28
C LYS A 319 -27.37 -20.21 11.40
N VAL A 320 -26.79 -19.04 11.13
CA VAL A 320 -25.98 -18.30 12.10
C VAL A 320 -26.84 -17.54 13.10
N THR A 321 -27.92 -16.92 12.65
CA THR A 321 -28.69 -15.97 13.46
C THR A 321 -29.93 -16.58 14.11
N GLY A 322 -30.44 -17.69 13.56
CA GLY A 322 -31.74 -18.27 13.90
C GLY A 322 -32.94 -17.48 13.35
N ILE A 323 -32.71 -16.40 12.59
CA ILE A 323 -33.76 -15.56 12.02
C ILE A 323 -34.11 -16.08 10.63
N PRO A 324 -35.40 -16.26 10.29
CA PRO A 324 -35.80 -16.66 8.94
C PRO A 324 -35.29 -15.68 7.89
N ALA A 325 -34.76 -16.21 6.79
CA ALA A 325 -34.35 -15.40 5.65
C ALA A 325 -34.65 -16.07 4.31
N ILE A 326 -34.79 -15.24 3.27
CA ILE A 326 -34.94 -15.67 1.89
C ILE A 326 -34.02 -14.87 0.96
N SER A 327 -33.53 -15.51 -0.09
CA SER A 327 -32.88 -14.86 -1.23
C SER A 327 -33.93 -14.65 -2.32
N LYS A 328 -34.22 -13.41 -2.68
CA LYS A 328 -35.22 -13.05 -3.70
C LYS A 328 -34.53 -12.53 -4.95
N THR A 329 -34.79 -13.18 -6.09
CA THR A 329 -34.45 -12.63 -7.40
C THR A 329 -35.44 -11.53 -7.74
N LEU A 330 -34.94 -10.35 -8.06
CA LEU A 330 -35.73 -9.21 -8.48
C LEU A 330 -35.80 -9.14 -10.01
N THR A 331 -36.94 -8.72 -10.54
CA THR A 331 -36.99 -8.26 -11.93
C THR A 331 -36.25 -6.93 -12.08
N GLU A 332 -35.86 -6.58 -13.30
CA GLU A 332 -35.27 -5.26 -13.58
C GLU A 332 -36.21 -4.12 -13.12
N GLU A 333 -37.52 -4.27 -13.32
CA GLU A 333 -38.53 -3.29 -12.90
C GLU A 333 -38.59 -3.15 -11.37
N GLU A 334 -38.61 -4.26 -10.63
CA GLU A 334 -38.59 -4.25 -9.16
C GLU A 334 -37.31 -3.59 -8.64
N PHE A 335 -36.15 -3.92 -9.22
CA PHE A 335 -34.86 -3.36 -8.82
C PHE A 335 -34.80 -1.84 -9.08
N ARG A 336 -35.29 -1.39 -10.23
CA ARG A 336 -35.39 0.05 -10.55
C ARG A 336 -36.35 0.78 -9.62
N SER A 337 -37.45 0.14 -9.23
CA SER A 337 -38.41 0.70 -8.27
C SER A 337 -37.77 0.94 -6.90
N ILE A 338 -36.97 -0.01 -6.41
CA ILE A 338 -36.19 0.14 -5.17
C ILE A 338 -35.20 1.32 -5.27
N LEU A 339 -34.62 1.53 -6.45
CA LEU A 339 -33.69 2.62 -6.73
C LEU A 339 -34.37 3.90 -7.24
N SER A 340 -35.69 4.04 -7.12
CA SER A 340 -36.46 5.16 -7.70
C SER A 340 -35.99 6.55 -7.26
N GLN A 341 -35.38 6.67 -6.08
CA GLN A 341 -34.81 7.92 -5.56
C GLN A 341 -33.42 8.23 -6.14
N LYS A 342 -32.82 7.31 -6.89
CA LYS A 342 -31.53 7.49 -7.56
C LYS A 342 -31.75 7.98 -9.00
N PRO A 343 -30.86 8.84 -9.52
CA PRO A 343 -30.88 9.20 -10.93
C PRO A 343 -30.82 7.97 -11.84
N LYS A 344 -31.47 8.03 -13.01
CA LYS A 344 -31.56 6.89 -13.93
C LYS A 344 -30.20 6.27 -14.28
N PHE A 345 -29.19 7.09 -14.54
CA PHE A 345 -27.85 6.60 -14.87
C PHE A 345 -27.24 5.74 -13.75
N ILE A 346 -27.50 6.06 -12.48
CA ILE A 346 -27.06 5.24 -11.34
C ILE A 346 -27.82 3.92 -11.28
N GLN A 347 -29.11 3.92 -11.62
CA GLN A 347 -29.88 2.67 -11.70
C GLN A 347 -29.32 1.76 -12.80
N ASP A 348 -28.99 2.33 -13.96
CA ASP A 348 -28.39 1.62 -15.09
C ASP A 348 -27.01 1.05 -14.74
N GLU A 349 -26.12 1.85 -14.16
CA GLU A 349 -24.77 1.40 -13.74
C GLU A 349 -24.81 0.27 -12.70
N LEU A 350 -25.75 0.33 -11.75
CA LEU A 350 -25.89 -0.70 -10.73
C LEU A 350 -26.45 -2.00 -11.31
N LEU A 351 -27.43 -1.90 -12.23
CA LEU A 351 -27.98 -3.05 -12.92
C LEU A 351 -26.91 -3.72 -13.79
N ASP A 352 -26.12 -2.94 -14.53
CA ASP A 352 -25.03 -3.47 -15.35
C ASP A 352 -23.96 -4.16 -14.51
N MET A 353 -23.68 -3.70 -13.28
CA MET A 353 -22.79 -4.41 -12.36
C MET A 353 -23.33 -5.79 -11.95
N TYR A 354 -24.64 -5.92 -11.73
CA TYR A 354 -25.25 -7.24 -11.46
C TYR A 354 -25.25 -8.14 -12.69
N LYS A 355 -25.47 -7.59 -13.90
CA LYS A 355 -25.26 -8.34 -15.16
C LYS A 355 -23.81 -8.78 -15.33
N LEU A 356 -22.83 -7.96 -14.93
CA LEU A 356 -21.42 -8.33 -14.92
C LEU A 356 -21.14 -9.51 -13.97
N LEU A 357 -21.79 -9.53 -12.80
CA LEU A 357 -21.68 -10.65 -11.86
C LEU A 357 -22.26 -11.95 -12.45
N GLU A 358 -23.47 -11.87 -13.00
CA GLU A 358 -24.25 -13.01 -13.50
C GLU A 358 -23.74 -13.55 -14.84
N GLU A 359 -23.65 -12.71 -15.87
CA GLU A 359 -23.39 -13.14 -17.25
C GLU A 359 -21.90 -13.36 -17.54
N TYR A 360 -21.01 -12.73 -16.76
CA TYR A 360 -19.57 -12.69 -17.03
C TYR A 360 -18.72 -13.38 -15.95
N SER A 361 -19.30 -14.35 -15.24
CA SER A 361 -18.56 -15.23 -14.31
C SER A 361 -17.83 -14.44 -13.21
N CYS A 362 -18.55 -13.65 -12.41
CA CYS A 362 -17.98 -13.00 -11.22
C CYS A 362 -16.82 -12.04 -11.53
N TYR A 363 -17.05 -11.07 -12.43
CA TYR A 363 -16.07 -10.09 -12.91
C TYR A 363 -14.99 -10.66 -13.86
N GLY A 364 -15.30 -11.74 -14.58
CA GLY A 364 -14.51 -12.25 -15.71
C GLY A 364 -14.12 -13.73 -15.59
N LYS A 365 -14.20 -14.47 -16.70
CA LYS A 365 -13.96 -15.94 -16.76
C LYS A 365 -12.59 -16.40 -16.24
N ASN A 366 -11.58 -15.54 -16.24
CA ASN A 366 -10.21 -15.87 -15.84
C ASN A 366 -9.85 -15.31 -14.44
N LYS A 367 -10.82 -14.80 -13.69
CA LYS A 367 -10.58 -14.17 -12.41
C LYS A 367 -10.19 -15.21 -11.35
N ASP A 368 -8.98 -15.13 -10.81
CA ASP A 368 -8.54 -15.96 -9.68
C ASP A 368 -8.81 -15.29 -8.34
N TRP A 369 -10.00 -15.53 -7.77
CA TRP A 369 -10.39 -15.07 -6.44
C TRP A 369 -9.59 -15.71 -5.29
N THR A 370 -8.79 -16.75 -5.56
CA THR A 370 -8.03 -17.47 -4.52
C THR A 370 -6.72 -16.78 -4.15
N THR A 371 -6.28 -15.77 -4.90
CA THR A 371 -4.97 -15.10 -4.69
C THR A 371 -4.79 -14.59 -3.26
N GLY A 372 -5.77 -13.88 -2.67
CA GLY A 372 -5.70 -13.45 -1.27
C GLY A 372 -5.81 -14.60 -0.27
N LYS A 373 -6.65 -15.61 -0.55
CA LYS A 373 -6.78 -16.81 0.30
C LYS A 373 -5.51 -17.65 0.39
N LYS A 374 -4.70 -17.63 -0.67
CA LYS A 374 -3.38 -18.28 -0.70
C LYS A 374 -2.38 -17.57 0.22
N LEU A 375 -2.58 -16.27 0.50
CA LEU A 375 -1.74 -15.49 1.42
C LEU A 375 -2.16 -15.71 2.87
N MET A 376 -3.46 -15.72 3.14
CA MET A 376 -4.00 -15.82 4.48
C MET A 376 -5.47 -16.24 4.53
N HIS A 377 -5.95 -16.54 5.73
CA HIS A 377 -7.36 -16.72 5.98
C HIS A 377 -8.12 -15.40 5.79
N LEU A 378 -9.23 -15.46 5.05
CA LEU A 378 -10.17 -14.37 4.81
C LEU A 378 -11.56 -14.84 5.27
N ASN A 379 -12.35 -13.93 5.83
CA ASN A 379 -13.63 -14.25 6.47
C ASN A 379 -14.65 -14.72 5.43
N THR A 380 -15.27 -15.86 5.66
CA THR A 380 -16.50 -16.27 4.96
C THR A 380 -17.69 -15.42 5.44
N PHE A 381 -18.81 -15.46 4.73
CA PHE A 381 -20.06 -14.80 5.13
C PHE A 381 -20.55 -15.31 6.48
N GLU A 382 -20.42 -16.61 6.76
CA GLU A 382 -20.71 -17.19 8.08
C GLU A 382 -19.86 -16.54 9.18
N GLN A 383 -18.55 -16.37 8.93
CA GLN A 383 -17.64 -15.77 9.90
C GLN A 383 -17.90 -14.28 10.09
N TRP A 384 -18.16 -13.56 9.00
CA TRP A 384 -18.55 -12.15 9.03
C TRP A 384 -19.84 -11.94 9.81
N LEU A 385 -20.87 -12.78 9.63
CA LEU A 385 -22.11 -12.71 10.42
C LEU A 385 -21.86 -12.91 11.91
N LYS A 386 -21.07 -13.93 12.27
CA LYS A 386 -20.70 -14.18 13.68
C LYS A 386 -19.92 -13.03 14.29
N LYS A 387 -18.97 -12.47 13.54
CA LYS A 387 -18.10 -11.36 13.98
C LYS A 387 -18.86 -10.05 14.11
N SER A 388 -19.69 -9.72 13.12
CA SER A 388 -20.48 -8.48 13.10
C SER A 388 -21.66 -8.51 14.07
N GLY A 389 -22.20 -9.70 14.33
CA GLY A 389 -23.43 -9.86 15.13
C GLY A 389 -24.67 -9.30 14.44
N TRP A 390 -24.61 -9.01 13.13
CA TRP A 390 -25.72 -8.46 12.36
C TRP A 390 -26.90 -9.43 12.29
N LYS A 391 -28.11 -8.92 12.55
CA LYS A 391 -29.36 -9.68 12.64
C LYS A 391 -30.42 -9.19 11.64
N GLY A 392 -30.00 -8.54 10.57
CA GLY A 392 -30.90 -8.03 9.53
C GLY A 392 -31.48 -6.65 9.81
N GLU A 393 -30.97 -5.93 10.81
CA GLU A 393 -31.34 -4.55 11.16
C GLU A 393 -30.85 -3.49 10.19
#